data_AF-A0A8T3KRE0-F1
#
_entry.id   AF-A0A8T3KRE0-F1
#
_cell.length_a   1.000
_cell.length_b   1.000
_cell.length_c   1.000
_cell.angle_alpha   90.00
_cell.angle_beta   90.00
_cell.angle_gamma   90.00
#
_symmetry.space_group_name_H-M   'P 1'
#
loop_
_entity.id
_entity.type
_entity.pdbx_description
1 polymer ?
#
loop_
_entity_poly.entity_id
_entity_poly.type
_entity_poly.pdbx_seq_one_letter_code
_entity_poly.pdbx_strand_id
1 'polypeptide(L)'
;MRNINIYSARWRHLAVLAVVAVLCIAFAVPALAADPPVLVRAATNGDGTAIILIFDKAMANPDGKHGQFTASTVTEAVYFSGAALDTNDKRIILTIDGGPIEYGDSVTVSYTEGDVIAVDTGALETFEDRPVVNAVFSDGSGEPGDPFIITVRTSWMRQGII
;
A
#
# COMPACT_ATOMS: atom_id res chain seq x y z
N MET A 1 12.45 20.81 -87.07
CA MET A 1 11.54 20.57 -85.93
C MET A 1 11.78 19.16 -85.40
N ARG A 2 12.35 19.05 -84.18
CA ARG A 2 12.25 17.94 -83.20
C ARG A 2 13.31 18.18 -82.11
N ASN A 3 13.05 19.15 -81.23
CA ASN A 3 13.79 19.32 -79.97
C ASN A 3 13.12 18.43 -78.93
N ILE A 4 13.72 17.27 -78.64
CA ILE A 4 13.32 16.42 -77.51
C ILE A 4 14.26 16.80 -76.36
N ASN A 5 13.81 17.71 -75.50
CA ASN A 5 14.53 18.04 -74.27
C ASN A 5 14.47 16.83 -73.34
N ILE A 6 15.64 16.23 -73.15
CA ILE A 6 15.90 15.15 -72.20
C ILE A 6 15.73 15.77 -70.81
N TYR A 7 14.59 15.51 -70.18
CA TYR A 7 14.37 15.83 -68.78
C TYR A 7 15.50 15.22 -67.95
N SER A 8 16.33 16.11 -67.43
CA SER A 8 17.50 15.89 -66.62
C SER A 8 17.29 14.83 -65.54
N ALA A 9 18.08 13.76 -65.65
CA ALA A 9 18.28 12.72 -64.64
C ALA A 9 19.00 13.28 -63.40
N ARG A 10 18.29 13.94 -62.49
CA ARG A 10 18.80 14.31 -61.16
C ARG A 10 17.82 14.03 -60.01
N TRP A 11 17.04 12.97 -60.13
CA TRP A 11 16.00 12.61 -59.15
C TRP A 11 16.28 11.33 -58.35
N ARG A 12 17.56 11.04 -58.06
CA ARG A 12 17.95 9.83 -57.29
C ARG A 12 18.60 10.09 -55.93
N HIS A 13 18.59 11.33 -55.42
CA HIS A 13 19.20 11.64 -54.11
C HIS A 13 18.27 12.25 -53.06
N LEU A 14 16.99 12.50 -53.39
CA LEU A 14 16.04 13.10 -52.43
C LEU A 14 15.04 12.10 -51.83
N ALA A 15 14.99 10.85 -52.31
CA ALA A 15 14.02 9.86 -51.83
C ALA A 15 14.48 8.96 -50.67
N VAL A 16 15.74 9.07 -50.22
CA VAL A 16 16.29 8.19 -49.18
C VAL A 16 16.33 8.85 -47.80
N LEU A 17 16.19 10.18 -47.71
CA LEU A 17 16.26 10.90 -46.42
C LEU A 17 14.94 10.99 -45.66
N ALA A 18 13.79 10.70 -46.28
CA ALA A 18 12.47 10.81 -45.64
C ALA A 18 11.98 9.51 -44.98
N VAL A 19 12.76 8.42 -45.00
CA VAL A 19 12.34 7.12 -44.42
C VAL A 19 12.91 6.92 -43.00
N VAL A 20 13.95 7.66 -42.60
CA VAL A 20 14.61 7.48 -41.29
C VAL A 20 14.02 8.37 -40.18
N ALA A 21 13.16 9.34 -40.52
CA ALA A 21 12.49 10.23 -39.56
C ALA A 21 11.12 9.73 -39.08
N VAL A 22 10.87 8.41 -39.12
CA VAL A 22 9.65 7.76 -38.58
C VAL A 22 10.04 6.71 -37.53
N LEU A 23 11.04 7.00 -36.70
CA LEU A 23 11.53 6.08 -35.65
C LEU A 23 11.67 6.77 -34.30
N CYS A 24 10.59 7.43 -33.85
CA CYS A 24 10.26 7.65 -32.44
C CYS A 24 8.77 7.98 -32.37
N ILE A 25 7.92 7.11 -32.95
CA ILE A 25 6.53 7.07 -32.47
C ILE A 25 6.66 6.57 -31.05
N ALA A 26 6.47 7.46 -30.08
CA ALA A 26 6.29 7.09 -28.70
C ALA A 26 5.06 6.17 -28.66
N PHE A 27 5.29 4.86 -28.79
CA PHE A 27 4.34 3.89 -28.29
C PHE A 27 4.35 4.09 -26.78
N ALA A 28 3.50 5.00 -26.32
CA ALA A 28 2.97 4.90 -24.98
C ALA A 28 2.26 3.55 -24.97
N VAL A 29 2.98 2.50 -24.58
CA VAL A 29 2.35 1.26 -24.15
C VAL A 29 1.35 1.74 -23.11
N PRO A 30 0.03 1.57 -23.32
CA PRO A 30 -0.89 1.87 -22.25
C PRO A 30 -0.38 1.06 -21.07
N ALA A 31 -0.01 1.71 -19.98
CA ALA A 31 0.27 1.01 -18.75
C ALA A 31 -1.01 0.23 -18.49
N LEU A 32 -0.97 -1.08 -18.73
CA LEU A 32 -2.04 -1.97 -18.31
C LEU A 32 -2.01 -1.79 -16.80
N ALA A 33 -2.95 -0.97 -16.29
CA ALA A 33 -3.04 -0.73 -14.87
C ALA A 33 -3.09 -2.11 -14.22
N ALA A 34 -2.07 -2.43 -13.42
CA ALA A 34 -2.05 -3.70 -12.74
C ALA A 34 -3.30 -3.79 -11.85
N ASP A 35 -3.82 -5.00 -11.67
CA ASP A 35 -5.02 -5.20 -10.85
C ASP A 35 -4.87 -4.49 -9.49
N PRO A 36 -5.91 -3.82 -8.99
CA PRO A 36 -5.80 -3.08 -7.74
C PRO A 36 -5.43 -4.01 -6.58
N PRO A 37 -4.55 -3.59 -5.65
CA PRO A 37 -4.29 -4.33 -4.44
C PRO A 37 -5.57 -4.47 -3.61
N VAL A 38 -5.77 -5.65 -3.02
CA VAL A 38 -6.94 -5.96 -2.20
C VAL A 38 -6.54 -6.08 -0.75
N LEU A 39 -7.26 -5.38 0.14
CA LEU A 39 -7.09 -5.54 1.59
C LEU A 39 -7.65 -6.90 2.03
N VAL A 40 -6.74 -7.84 2.29
CA VAL A 40 -7.08 -9.20 2.76
C VAL A 40 -7.50 -9.17 4.22
N ARG A 41 -6.77 -8.43 5.06
CA ARG A 41 -7.02 -8.38 6.50
C ARG A 41 -6.46 -7.11 7.14
N ALA A 42 -7.07 -6.67 8.23
CA ALA A 42 -6.54 -5.65 9.11
C ALA A 42 -6.50 -6.18 10.55
N ALA A 43 -5.47 -5.82 11.31
CA ALA A 43 -5.36 -6.18 12.72
C ALA A 43 -4.63 -5.08 13.50
N THR A 44 -4.92 -4.92 14.79
CA THR A 44 -4.12 -4.04 15.66
C THR A 44 -2.82 -4.74 16.10
N ASN A 45 -1.85 -3.97 16.59
CA ASN A 45 -0.77 -4.53 17.40
C ASN A 45 -1.26 -4.86 18.83
N GLY A 46 -0.45 -5.59 19.59
CA GLY A 46 -0.78 -5.99 20.98
C GLY A 46 -0.98 -4.82 21.95
N ASP A 47 -0.43 -3.65 21.63
CA ASP A 47 -0.54 -2.43 22.45
C ASP A 47 -1.68 -1.50 22.00
N GLY A 48 -2.34 -1.80 20.88
CA GLY A 48 -3.43 -0.99 20.34
C GLY A 48 -3.00 0.37 19.78
N THR A 49 -1.70 0.62 19.62
CA THR A 49 -1.14 1.88 19.11
C THR A 49 -0.99 1.93 17.59
N ALA A 50 -1.13 0.79 16.90
CA ALA A 50 -0.98 0.69 15.46
C ALA A 50 -1.96 -0.29 14.85
N ILE A 51 -2.37 -0.01 13.60
CA ILE A 51 -3.17 -0.90 12.76
C ILE A 51 -2.30 -1.40 11.61
N ILE A 52 -2.22 -2.72 11.48
CA ILE A 52 -1.48 -3.43 10.46
C ILE A 52 -2.47 -3.87 9.38
N LEU A 53 -2.37 -3.27 8.20
CA LEU A 53 -3.11 -3.64 7.00
C LEU A 53 -2.31 -4.67 6.21
N ILE A 54 -2.97 -5.76 5.80
CA ILE A 54 -2.36 -6.87 5.06
C ILE A 54 -3.05 -6.96 3.70
N PHE A 55 -2.25 -6.81 2.65
CA PHE A 55 -2.69 -6.86 1.26
C PHE A 55 -2.34 -8.20 0.60
N ASP A 56 -2.97 -8.48 -0.53
CA ASP A 56 -2.69 -9.66 -1.35
C ASP A 56 -1.33 -9.58 -2.07
N LYS A 57 -0.90 -8.35 -2.38
CA LYS A 57 0.34 -8.03 -3.10
C LYS A 57 1.21 -6.98 -2.38
N ALA A 58 2.42 -6.80 -2.89
CA ALA A 58 3.40 -5.87 -2.35
C ALA A 58 2.99 -4.42 -2.63
N MET A 59 3.01 -3.60 -1.58
CA MET A 59 2.66 -2.19 -1.59
C MET A 59 3.89 -1.30 -1.77
N ALA A 60 3.73 -0.17 -2.46
CA ALA A 60 4.76 0.87 -2.46
C ALA A 60 4.75 1.60 -1.12
N ASN A 61 5.86 2.29 -0.79
CA ASN A 61 5.99 3.02 0.46
C ASN A 61 4.85 4.04 0.64
N PRO A 62 4.02 3.93 1.71
CA PRO A 62 2.89 4.82 1.95
C PRO A 62 3.25 6.04 2.80
N ASP A 63 4.53 6.33 3.02
CA ASP A 63 4.98 7.45 3.85
C ASP A 63 4.32 8.78 3.45
N GLY A 64 3.89 9.54 4.46
CA GLY A 64 3.12 10.78 4.28
C GLY A 64 1.67 10.63 3.81
N LYS A 65 1.17 9.42 3.53
CA LYS A 65 -0.20 9.17 3.01
C LYS A 65 -1.20 8.74 4.10
N HIS A 66 -0.83 8.82 5.38
CA HIS A 66 -1.66 8.41 6.50
C HIS A 66 -3.01 9.15 6.56
N GLY A 67 -3.06 10.40 6.11
CA GLY A 67 -4.31 11.19 6.07
C GLY A 67 -5.36 10.70 5.06
N GLN A 68 -5.03 9.74 4.20
CA GLN A 68 -5.96 9.09 3.27
C GLN A 68 -6.70 7.91 3.94
N PHE A 69 -6.23 7.49 5.12
CA PHE A 69 -6.85 6.44 5.92
C PHE A 69 -7.64 7.04 7.06
N THR A 70 -8.80 6.47 7.33
CA THR A 70 -9.61 6.81 8.51
C THR A 70 -9.97 5.52 9.22
N ALA A 71 -9.98 5.55 10.54
CA ALA A 71 -10.55 4.46 11.32
C ALA A 71 -11.61 5.01 12.27
N SER A 72 -12.51 4.13 12.67
CA SER A 72 -13.55 4.46 13.65
C SER A 72 -13.78 3.25 14.54
N THR A 73 -13.89 3.51 15.83
CA THR A 73 -14.52 2.57 16.75
C THR A 73 -16.03 2.76 16.70
N VAL A 74 -16.79 1.92 17.43
CA VAL A 74 -18.24 2.09 17.56
C VAL A 74 -18.61 3.45 18.18
N THR A 75 -17.70 4.05 18.95
CA THR A 75 -17.97 5.25 19.74
C THR A 75 -17.27 6.50 19.20
N GLU A 76 -16.10 6.37 18.58
CA GLU A 76 -15.23 7.51 18.25
C GLU A 76 -14.45 7.32 16.94
N ALA A 77 -14.04 8.43 16.31
CA ALA A 77 -13.14 8.42 15.18
C ALA A 77 -11.68 8.29 15.65
N VAL A 78 -10.89 7.50 14.93
CA VAL A 78 -9.47 7.25 15.17
C VAL A 78 -8.67 7.88 14.02
N TYR A 79 -7.70 8.71 14.38
CA TYR A 79 -6.80 9.38 13.44
C TYR A 79 -5.43 8.70 13.44
N PHE A 80 -4.65 8.95 12.39
CA PHE A 80 -3.31 8.38 12.22
C PHE A 80 -2.25 9.47 12.15
N SER A 81 -1.11 9.25 12.80
CA SER A 81 0.05 10.13 12.80
C SER A 81 1.10 9.74 11.76
N GLY A 82 1.02 8.51 11.24
CA GLY A 82 1.98 7.99 10.28
C GLY A 82 1.51 6.72 9.57
N ALA A 83 2.09 6.48 8.40
CA ALA A 83 1.90 5.27 7.62
C ALA A 83 3.28 4.81 7.13
N ALA A 84 3.64 3.56 7.41
CA ALA A 84 4.93 3.00 7.05
C ALA A 84 4.75 1.63 6.39
N LEU A 85 5.65 1.31 5.46
CA LEU A 85 5.76 -0.05 4.94
C LEU A 85 6.50 -0.91 5.97
N ASP A 86 5.95 -2.08 6.29
CA ASP A 86 6.64 -3.06 7.12
C ASP A 86 7.83 -3.70 6.36
N THR A 87 8.66 -4.44 7.07
CA THR A 87 9.66 -5.35 6.49
C THR A 87 9.05 -6.36 5.52
N ASN A 88 7.78 -6.73 5.74
CA ASN A 88 6.96 -7.43 4.76
C ASN A 88 6.25 -6.40 3.86
N ASP A 89 6.66 -6.35 2.60
CA ASP A 89 6.15 -5.41 1.60
C ASP A 89 4.63 -5.50 1.36
N LYS A 90 3.96 -6.56 1.81
CA LYS A 90 2.49 -6.70 1.75
C LYS A 90 1.77 -6.05 2.93
N ARG A 91 2.49 -5.43 3.86
CA ARG A 91 1.94 -4.89 5.10
C ARG A 91 2.22 -3.41 5.24
N ILE A 92 1.16 -2.65 5.51
CA ILE A 92 1.24 -1.24 5.86
C ILE A 92 0.89 -1.10 7.33
N ILE A 93 1.75 -0.40 8.07
CA ILE A 93 1.57 -0.09 9.48
C ILE A 93 1.07 1.36 9.56
N LEU A 94 -0.15 1.53 10.03
CA LEU A 94 -0.73 2.82 10.37
C LEU A 94 -0.53 3.08 11.85
N THR A 95 0.14 4.16 12.20
CA THR A 95 0.37 4.58 13.59
C THR A 95 -0.76 5.48 14.03
N ILE A 96 -1.40 5.18 15.17
CA ILE A 96 -2.53 5.95 15.68
C ILE A 96 -2.05 7.28 16.26
N ASP A 97 -2.80 8.34 16.02
CA ASP A 97 -2.62 9.64 16.65
C ASP A 97 -3.57 9.74 17.86
N GLY A 98 -3.03 9.63 19.06
CA GLY A 98 -3.79 9.74 20.31
C GLY A 98 -3.79 8.48 21.17
N GLY A 99 -4.95 8.18 21.77
CA GLY A 99 -5.12 7.05 22.68
C GLY A 99 -5.08 5.69 21.95
N PRO A 100 -4.51 4.64 22.57
CA PRO A 100 -4.53 3.31 21.98
C PRO A 100 -5.95 2.75 21.93
N ILE A 101 -6.20 1.87 20.97
CA ILE A 101 -7.43 1.06 20.90
C ILE A 101 -7.46 0.14 22.14
N GLU A 102 -8.58 0.12 22.86
CA GLU A 102 -8.70 -0.70 24.07
C GLU A 102 -9.08 -2.15 23.74
N TYR A 103 -8.88 -3.04 24.71
CA TYR A 103 -9.26 -4.45 24.57
C TYR A 103 -10.78 -4.59 24.36
N GLY A 104 -11.16 -5.32 23.31
CA GLY A 104 -12.57 -5.61 23.01
C GLY A 104 -13.26 -4.57 22.13
N ASP A 105 -12.58 -3.46 21.82
CA ASP A 105 -13.11 -2.48 20.87
C ASP A 105 -13.25 -3.08 19.47
N SER A 106 -14.38 -2.77 18.84
CA SER A 106 -14.63 -3.06 17.43
C SER A 106 -14.23 -1.86 16.60
N VAL A 107 -13.19 -2.03 15.78
CA VAL A 107 -12.62 -0.97 14.95
C VAL A 107 -12.84 -1.31 13.49
N THR A 108 -13.25 -0.31 12.70
CA THR A 108 -13.30 -0.39 11.26
C THR A 108 -12.28 0.57 10.65
N VAL A 109 -11.71 0.19 9.51
CA VAL A 109 -10.80 1.03 8.74
C VAL A 109 -11.37 1.27 7.35
N SER A 110 -11.28 2.52 6.93
CA SER A 110 -11.70 3.01 5.63
C SER A 110 -10.53 3.72 4.97
N TYR A 111 -10.52 3.67 3.64
CA TYR A 111 -9.54 4.36 2.81
C TYR A 111 -10.29 4.98 1.66
N THR A 112 -10.12 6.29 1.47
CA THR A 112 -10.66 7.01 0.33
C THR A 112 -9.58 7.13 -0.74
N GLU A 113 -9.96 6.89 -2.00
CA GLU A 113 -9.07 6.94 -3.15
C GLU A 113 -8.09 8.11 -3.07
N GLY A 114 -6.81 7.76 -3.10
CA GLY A 114 -5.69 8.66 -3.05
C GLY A 114 -4.52 8.11 -3.88
N ASP A 115 -3.31 8.30 -3.40
CA ASP A 115 -2.09 7.99 -4.16
C ASP A 115 -1.36 6.73 -3.65
N VAL A 116 -2.03 5.90 -2.85
CA VAL A 116 -1.47 4.61 -2.41
C VAL A 116 -1.51 3.63 -3.59
N ILE A 117 -0.35 3.09 -3.93
CA ILE A 117 -0.17 2.18 -5.06
C ILE A 117 0.60 0.94 -4.62
N ALA A 118 0.38 -0.16 -5.33
CA ALA A 118 1.22 -1.34 -5.25
C ALA A 118 2.54 -1.15 -6.03
N VAL A 119 3.52 -2.01 -5.76
CA VAL A 119 4.83 -1.98 -6.46
C VAL A 119 4.67 -2.21 -7.96
N ASP A 120 3.64 -2.94 -8.38
CA ASP A 120 3.27 -3.21 -9.76
C ASP A 120 2.49 -2.04 -10.42
N THR A 121 2.39 -0.88 -9.75
CA THR A 121 1.64 0.32 -10.16
C THR A 121 0.12 0.22 -10.09
N GLY A 122 -0.45 -0.86 -9.53
CA GLY A 122 -1.89 -0.95 -9.27
C GLY A 122 -2.31 0.03 -8.18
N ALA A 123 -3.27 0.92 -8.48
CA ALA A 123 -3.79 1.88 -7.50
C ALA A 123 -4.74 1.19 -6.51
N LEU A 124 -4.60 1.50 -5.22
CA LEU A 124 -5.51 0.99 -4.19
C LEU A 124 -6.89 1.63 -4.37
N GLU A 125 -7.91 0.79 -4.52
CA GLU A 125 -9.29 1.25 -4.60
C GLU A 125 -9.82 1.67 -3.23
N THR A 126 -10.80 2.58 -3.25
CA THR A 126 -11.55 2.98 -2.05
C THR A 126 -12.18 1.74 -1.41
N PHE A 127 -12.04 1.62 -0.08
CA PHE A 127 -12.78 0.65 0.71
C PHE A 127 -13.32 1.31 1.97
N GLU A 128 -14.48 0.85 2.42
CA GLU A 128 -15.16 1.40 3.59
C GLU A 128 -15.44 0.29 4.60
N ASP A 129 -15.43 0.68 5.88
CA ASP A 129 -15.86 -0.12 7.03
C ASP A 129 -15.25 -1.53 7.11
N ARG A 130 -13.97 -1.66 6.77
CA ARG A 130 -13.28 -2.95 6.82
C ARG A 130 -13.01 -3.32 8.28
N PRO A 131 -13.45 -4.48 8.78
CA PRO A 131 -13.27 -4.85 10.17
C PRO A 131 -11.79 -5.09 10.49
N VAL A 132 -11.33 -4.50 11.59
CA VAL A 132 -9.98 -4.69 12.14
C VAL A 132 -10.06 -5.70 13.27
N VAL A 133 -9.22 -6.73 13.20
CA VAL A 133 -9.10 -7.70 14.30
C VAL A 133 -8.31 -7.06 15.43
N ASN A 134 -8.99 -6.79 16.55
CA ASN A 134 -8.34 -6.29 17.74
C ASN A 134 -7.51 -7.40 18.41
N ALA A 135 -6.19 -7.26 18.39
CA ALA A 135 -5.22 -8.17 18.99
C ALA A 135 -4.65 -7.63 20.31
N VAL A 136 -5.23 -6.56 20.87
CA VAL A 136 -4.85 -6.05 22.19
C VAL A 136 -5.10 -7.12 23.25
N PHE A 137 -4.23 -7.21 24.24
CA PHE A 137 -4.40 -8.13 25.37
C PHE A 137 -5.01 -7.40 26.56
N SER A 138 -5.86 -8.08 27.33
CA SER A 138 -6.55 -7.49 28.49
C SER A 138 -5.63 -7.08 29.65
N ASP A 139 -4.33 -7.42 29.58
CA ASP A 139 -3.29 -7.03 30.54
C ASP A 139 -2.21 -6.08 29.95
N GLY A 140 -2.41 -5.55 28.73
CA GLY A 140 -1.69 -4.39 28.22
C GLY A 140 -0.17 -4.49 28.12
N SER A 141 0.41 -5.70 28.06
CA SER A 141 1.86 -5.85 27.91
C SER A 141 2.23 -6.95 26.91
N GLY A 142 2.11 -6.64 25.61
CA GLY A 142 2.81 -7.41 24.59
C GLY A 142 4.30 -7.06 24.64
N GLU A 143 5.20 -8.05 24.59
CA GLU A 143 6.61 -7.73 24.35
C GLU A 143 6.79 -7.26 22.89
N PRO A 144 7.56 -6.19 22.62
CA PRO A 144 7.87 -5.77 21.25
C PRO A 144 8.58 -6.90 20.50
N GLY A 145 7.90 -7.54 19.56
CA GLY A 145 8.52 -8.52 18.66
C GLY A 145 7.69 -9.76 18.33
N ASP A 146 6.73 -10.17 19.16
CA ASP A 146 6.06 -11.48 18.98
C ASP A 146 4.53 -11.41 19.14
N PRO A 147 3.75 -11.32 18.03
CA PRO A 147 2.29 -11.25 18.10
C PRO A 147 1.59 -12.58 18.49
N PHE A 148 2.32 -13.66 18.81
CA PHE A 148 1.72 -15.00 19.01
C PHE A 148 2.27 -15.84 20.19
N ILE A 149 3.19 -15.34 21.02
CA ILE A 149 3.67 -16.12 22.17
C ILE A 149 3.09 -15.56 23.47
N ILE A 150 2.06 -16.23 23.98
CA ILE A 150 1.62 -16.08 25.38
C ILE A 150 2.73 -16.69 26.25
N THR A 151 3.74 -15.91 26.62
CA THR A 151 4.54 -16.26 27.79
C THR A 151 3.68 -15.93 28.99
N VAL A 152 2.88 -16.90 29.46
CA VAL A 152 2.27 -16.81 30.78
C VAL A 152 3.43 -16.63 31.74
N ARG A 153 3.69 -15.40 32.21
CA ARG A 153 4.60 -15.19 33.33
C ARG A 153 3.92 -15.84 34.53
N THR A 154 4.19 -17.14 34.71
CA THR A 154 3.78 -17.93 35.87
C THR A 154 4.54 -17.41 37.09
N SER A 155 4.16 -16.23 37.58
CA SER A 155 4.76 -15.56 38.73
C SER A 155 4.21 -16.06 40.07
N TRP A 156 3.63 -17.27 40.14
CA TRP A 156 3.00 -17.78 41.37
C TRP A 156 3.33 -19.24 41.75
N MET A 157 4.36 -19.87 41.16
CA MET A 157 4.81 -21.21 41.60
C MET A 157 6.25 -21.25 42.12
N ARG A 158 6.63 -20.29 42.97
CA ARG A 158 7.75 -20.48 43.89
C ARG A 158 7.61 -19.61 45.13
N GLN A 159 6.66 -19.93 46.00
CA GLN A 159 6.82 -19.68 47.44
C GLN A 159 6.24 -20.85 48.24
N GLY A 160 7.06 -21.40 49.14
CA GLY A 160 6.62 -22.22 50.26
C GLY A 160 6.62 -23.72 50.03
N ILE A 161 7.81 -24.32 49.97
CA ILE A 161 8.00 -25.62 50.61
C ILE A 161 7.91 -25.35 52.12
N ILE A 162 6.86 -25.86 52.77
CA ILE A 162 6.84 -26.23 54.18
C ILE A 162 6.36 -27.67 54.26
#